data_AF-A0A2S6PM35-F1
#
_entry.id   AF-A0A2S6PM35-F1
#
_cell.length_a   1.000
_cell.length_b   1.000
_cell.length_c   1.000
_cell.angle_alpha   90.00
_cell.angle_beta   90.00
_cell.angle_gamma   90.00
#
_symmetry.space_group_name_H-M   'P 1'
#
loop_
_entity.id
_entity.type
_entity.pdbx_description
1 polymer ?
#
loop_
_entity_poly.entity_id
_entity_poly.type
_entity_poly.pdbx_seq_one_letter_code
_entity_poly.pdbx_strand_id
1 'polypeptide(L)'
;MGKTLLGSLTALARRTAVETPVPFTSRGAERALPFMRPAGMEQQMRAMGSVGTLFSIVNRTSNATAMVDWKLWRKAKSGLKEDRVEVTSHAALDLWNKPNPFMPRQEFVETFQQHVDLVGEGWWVIARHPGSTIPLELWPVRPDRMTPVPSQKAFLAGYIYTSPDGEQVPLGLDEVVFLRMPNPLDPYRGMGPVQSVLADLDATRYSAEWNRNFFLNSAEPGGIIEVPTPLSDPDFDQLRDRWNEQHRGVANAHRVAILEHGKWIDRKLSQRDMQFVELRAVSRAVLREAYGISAFALGEVTDINRATAEASKAWFADQLTVPRLERIKAALNFDLLPLFGATATGLEFDYESPVPADPETEAAQLVAKSSAAQSLIEAGAYGPEVLAAIGLPAIAFGQPGADPNRELLIKLVTRAPLLAPTILPMLGFDVPAAGAPAVTPANSFKALAAQLLDDGAPDIDNAMRWVVVAEDDDNTCAPCSENNGHLYRNREQAYKDYPGGTGYVHCVGAEHGNDCRCKVVKRRAPKGDES
;
A
#
# COMPACT_ATOMS: atom_id res chain seq x y z
N MET A 1 -38.83 -8.65 -33.28
CA MET A 1 -39.67 -9.47 -32.39
C MET A 1 -39.33 -9.10 -30.95
N GLY A 2 -40.09 -8.16 -30.36
CA GLY A 2 -39.85 -7.71 -28.99
C GLY A 2 -40.33 -8.76 -28.00
N LYS A 3 -39.42 -9.37 -27.25
CA LYS A 3 -39.79 -10.13 -26.05
C LYS A 3 -40.24 -9.10 -25.01
N THR A 4 -41.54 -9.11 -24.67
CA THR A 4 -42.07 -8.28 -23.59
C THR A 4 -41.30 -8.56 -22.28
N LEU A 5 -40.94 -7.51 -21.53
CA LEU A 5 -40.21 -7.57 -20.25
C LEU A 5 -40.77 -8.64 -19.28
N LEU A 6 -42.08 -8.85 -19.25
CA LEU A 6 -42.68 -9.92 -18.44
C LEU A 6 -42.22 -11.32 -18.87
N GLY A 7 -42.11 -11.57 -20.17
CA GLY A 7 -41.72 -12.87 -20.73
C GLY A 7 -40.26 -13.23 -20.44
N SER A 8 -39.36 -12.24 -20.47
CA SER A 8 -37.94 -12.44 -20.10
C SER A 8 -37.77 -12.65 -18.59
N LEU A 9 -38.49 -11.91 -17.75
CA LEU A 9 -38.48 -12.10 -16.29
C LEU A 9 -39.00 -13.49 -15.87
N THR A 10 -40.06 -14.00 -16.52
CA THR A 10 -40.51 -15.39 -16.28
C THR A 10 -39.53 -16.47 -16.78
N ALA A 11 -38.73 -16.17 -17.81
CA ALA A 11 -37.71 -17.10 -18.29
C ALA A 11 -36.49 -17.15 -17.35
N LEU A 12 -36.14 -16.02 -16.74
CA LEU A 12 -35.08 -15.89 -15.72
C LEU A 12 -35.38 -16.74 -14.47
N ALA A 13 -36.62 -16.74 -13.99
CA ALA A 13 -37.05 -17.49 -12.81
C ALA A 13 -36.98 -19.04 -12.93
N ARG A 14 -36.81 -19.59 -14.14
CA ARG A 14 -36.83 -21.05 -14.38
C ARG A 14 -35.45 -21.73 -14.27
N ARG A 15 -34.35 -21.00 -14.06
CA ARG A 15 -32.99 -21.53 -14.27
C ARG A 15 -32.24 -22.09 -13.05
N THR A 16 -32.73 -22.00 -11.83
CA THR A 16 -32.00 -22.55 -10.66
C THR A 16 -32.95 -23.14 -9.63
N ALA A 17 -32.90 -24.47 -9.45
CA ALA A 17 -33.77 -25.23 -8.58
C ALA A 17 -33.05 -25.62 -7.28
N VAL A 18 -32.94 -24.66 -6.36
CA VAL A 18 -32.88 -24.95 -4.91
C VAL A 18 -33.69 -23.87 -4.22
N GLU A 19 -34.73 -24.28 -3.48
CA GLU A 19 -35.56 -23.33 -2.73
C GLU A 19 -34.80 -22.84 -1.50
N THR A 20 -34.63 -21.51 -1.36
CA THR A 20 -34.04 -20.89 -0.19
C THR A 20 -34.95 -21.11 1.02
N PRO A 21 -34.38 -21.52 2.18
CA PRO A 21 -35.18 -21.83 3.36
C PRO A 21 -35.85 -20.59 3.98
N VAL A 22 -35.32 -19.39 3.70
CA VAL A 22 -35.86 -18.12 4.18
C VAL A 22 -36.39 -17.30 3.00
N PRO A 23 -37.68 -16.96 2.95
CA PRO A 23 -38.23 -16.07 1.93
C PRO A 23 -37.91 -14.62 2.30
N PHE A 24 -37.01 -14.00 1.54
CA PHE A 24 -36.57 -12.62 1.76
C PHE A 24 -37.52 -11.57 1.12
N THR A 25 -38.56 -12.00 0.41
CA THR A 25 -39.64 -11.12 -0.09
C THR A 25 -41.01 -11.77 0.04
N SER A 26 -42.05 -10.93 0.16
CA SER A 26 -43.44 -11.39 0.21
C SER A 26 -44.02 -11.61 -1.19
N ARG A 27 -45.09 -12.41 -1.29
CA ARG A 27 -45.87 -12.62 -2.53
C ARG A 27 -46.46 -11.35 -3.14
N GLY A 28 -46.71 -10.33 -2.33
CA GLY A 28 -47.13 -9.01 -2.81
C GLY A 28 -45.97 -8.18 -3.36
N ALA A 29 -44.78 -8.30 -2.77
CA ALA A 29 -43.59 -7.55 -3.16
C ALA A 29 -43.00 -8.03 -4.51
N GLU A 30 -43.17 -9.30 -4.88
CA GLU A 30 -42.79 -9.80 -6.22
C GLU A 30 -43.52 -9.09 -7.38
N ARG A 31 -44.70 -8.52 -7.11
CA ARG A 31 -45.46 -7.73 -8.10
C ARG A 31 -45.17 -6.23 -8.02
N ALA A 32 -44.49 -5.77 -6.97
CA ALA A 32 -44.03 -4.40 -6.87
C ALA A 32 -42.89 -4.23 -7.88
N LEU A 33 -43.14 -3.40 -8.89
CA LEU A 33 -42.25 -3.23 -10.01
C LEU A 33 -40.89 -2.64 -9.58
N PRO A 34 -39.78 -2.96 -10.27
CA PRO A 34 -38.43 -2.48 -9.99
C PRO A 34 -38.21 -0.97 -10.24
N PHE A 35 -39.29 -0.17 -10.30
CA PHE A 35 -39.28 1.23 -10.70
C PHE A 35 -38.84 2.21 -9.60
N MET A 36 -38.60 1.73 -8.37
CA MET A 36 -37.98 2.55 -7.35
C MET A 36 -36.47 2.54 -7.53
N ARG A 37 -35.97 3.55 -8.26
CA ARG A 37 -34.56 3.96 -8.16
C ARG A 37 -34.26 4.22 -6.68
N PRO A 38 -33.20 3.66 -6.09
CA PRO A 38 -32.70 4.16 -4.82
C PRO A 38 -32.25 5.61 -5.04
N ALA A 39 -33.10 6.56 -4.68
CA ALA A 39 -32.74 7.97 -4.69
C ALA A 39 -31.55 8.14 -3.75
N GLY A 40 -30.40 8.55 -4.29
CA GLY A 40 -29.20 8.83 -3.50
C GLY A 40 -27.90 8.25 -4.06
N MET A 41 -27.90 7.16 -4.83
CA MET A 41 -26.65 6.57 -5.36
C MET A 41 -25.91 7.52 -6.31
N GLU A 42 -26.66 8.20 -7.19
CA GLU A 42 -26.09 9.22 -8.06
C GLU A 42 -25.51 10.39 -7.25
N GLN A 43 -26.17 10.79 -6.15
CA GLN A 43 -25.67 11.85 -5.26
C GLN A 43 -24.38 11.43 -4.57
N GLN A 44 -24.30 10.20 -4.07
CA GLN A 44 -23.09 9.63 -3.47
C GLN A 44 -21.92 9.64 -4.46
N MET A 45 -22.15 9.25 -5.72
CA MET A 45 -21.12 9.28 -6.76
C MET A 45 -20.72 10.72 -7.13
N ARG A 46 -21.69 11.63 -7.26
CA ARG A 46 -21.43 13.05 -7.53
C ARG A 46 -20.65 13.72 -6.41
N ALA A 47 -20.79 13.26 -5.17
CA ALA A 47 -20.07 13.81 -4.02
C ALA A 47 -18.54 13.76 -4.21
N MET A 48 -18.02 12.71 -4.88
CA MET A 48 -16.60 12.56 -5.21
C MET A 48 -16.07 13.75 -6.01
N GLY A 49 -16.84 14.29 -6.95
CA GLY A 49 -16.46 15.46 -7.75
C GLY A 49 -16.54 16.80 -7.01
N SER A 50 -17.30 16.86 -5.90
CA SER A 50 -17.51 18.09 -5.13
C SER A 50 -16.59 18.24 -3.91
N VAL A 51 -16.15 17.14 -3.30
CA VAL A 51 -15.35 17.15 -2.06
C VAL A 51 -13.98 16.55 -2.32
N GLY A 52 -12.94 17.40 -2.32
CA GLY A 52 -11.57 17.00 -2.63
C GLY A 52 -10.96 15.95 -1.69
N THR A 53 -11.33 15.96 -0.41
CA THR A 53 -10.89 14.94 0.56
C THR A 53 -11.47 13.56 0.23
N LEU A 54 -12.75 13.50 -0.14
CA LEU A 54 -13.39 12.25 -0.58
C LEU A 54 -12.72 11.71 -1.85
N PHE A 55 -12.52 12.57 -2.86
CA PHE A 55 -11.77 12.21 -4.07
C PHE A 55 -10.40 11.62 -3.72
N SER A 56 -9.67 12.27 -2.82
CA SER A 56 -8.32 11.87 -2.41
C SER A 56 -8.27 10.52 -1.70
N ILE A 57 -9.30 10.17 -0.92
CA ILE A 57 -9.40 8.87 -0.23
C ILE A 57 -9.72 7.77 -1.25
N VAL A 58 -10.77 7.98 -2.05
CA VAL A 58 -11.26 7.01 -3.02
C VAL A 58 -10.22 6.75 -4.10
N ASN A 59 -9.58 7.79 -4.65
CA ASN A 59 -8.53 7.63 -5.65
C ASN A 59 -7.33 6.84 -5.12
N ARG A 60 -6.90 7.06 -3.88
CA ARG A 60 -5.76 6.32 -3.30
C ARG A 60 -6.08 4.86 -3.08
N THR A 61 -7.27 4.57 -2.55
CA THR A 61 -7.71 3.19 -2.28
C THR A 61 -7.98 2.42 -3.58
N SER A 62 -8.59 3.06 -4.58
CA SER A 62 -8.80 2.47 -5.91
C SER A 62 -7.47 2.16 -6.61
N ASN A 63 -6.54 3.11 -6.63
CA ASN A 63 -5.25 2.93 -7.31
C ASN A 63 -4.41 1.86 -6.61
N ALA A 64 -4.35 1.87 -5.26
CA ALA A 64 -3.64 0.84 -4.52
C ALA A 64 -4.21 -0.57 -4.78
N THR A 65 -5.52 -0.69 -4.95
CA THR A 65 -6.18 -1.97 -5.29
C THR A 65 -5.87 -2.39 -6.73
N ALA A 66 -5.81 -1.44 -7.67
CA ALA A 66 -5.57 -1.71 -9.08
C ALA A 66 -4.11 -2.08 -9.41
N MET A 67 -3.15 -1.51 -8.67
CA MET A 67 -1.71 -1.75 -8.88
C MET A 67 -1.25 -3.17 -8.56
N VAL A 68 -2.05 -3.94 -7.81
CA VAL A 68 -1.69 -5.30 -7.41
C VAL A 68 -1.61 -6.23 -8.62
N ASP A 69 -0.61 -7.11 -8.61
CA ASP A 69 -0.43 -8.14 -9.62
C ASP A 69 -1.29 -9.37 -9.32
N TRP A 70 -1.93 -9.88 -10.37
CA TRP A 70 -2.87 -10.99 -10.30
C TRP A 70 -2.34 -12.16 -11.11
N LYS A 71 -2.27 -13.33 -10.48
CA LYS A 71 -1.75 -14.56 -11.08
C LYS A 71 -2.81 -15.65 -11.04
N LEU A 72 -2.78 -16.50 -12.05
CA LEU A 72 -3.63 -17.68 -12.12
C LEU A 72 -2.80 -18.90 -11.70
N TRP A 73 -3.33 -19.69 -10.79
CA TRP A 73 -2.65 -20.84 -10.23
C TRP A 73 -3.45 -22.11 -10.49
N ARG A 74 -2.75 -23.22 -10.69
CA ARG A 74 -3.33 -24.55 -10.59
C ARG A 74 -3.20 -25.05 -9.16
N LYS A 75 -4.32 -25.43 -8.57
CA LYS A 75 -4.40 -25.96 -7.21
C LYS A 75 -3.49 -27.18 -7.05
N ALA A 76 -2.64 -27.14 -6.03
CA ALA A 76 -1.81 -28.28 -5.65
C ALA A 76 -2.66 -29.42 -5.09
N LYS A 77 -2.26 -30.67 -5.33
CA LYS A 77 -2.90 -31.84 -4.69
C LYS A 77 -2.68 -31.88 -3.18
N SER A 78 -1.58 -31.30 -2.70
CA SER A 78 -1.25 -31.18 -1.27
C SER A 78 -2.10 -30.12 -0.55
N GLY A 79 -2.74 -29.20 -1.27
CA GLY A 79 -3.47 -28.07 -0.71
C GLY A 79 -2.58 -26.93 -0.18
N LEU A 80 -1.25 -27.09 -0.21
CA LEU A 80 -0.31 -26.04 0.19
C LEU A 80 -0.18 -24.96 -0.89
N LYS A 81 0.03 -23.71 -0.48
CA LYS A 81 0.22 -22.59 -1.42
C LYS A 81 1.51 -22.70 -2.23
N GLU A 82 2.56 -23.23 -1.62
CA GLU A 82 3.92 -23.32 -2.17
C GLU A 82 4.02 -24.33 -3.32
N ASP A 83 3.16 -25.34 -3.32
CA ASP A 83 3.13 -26.40 -4.33
C ASP A 83 2.24 -26.05 -5.54
N ARG A 84 1.65 -24.85 -5.56
CA ARG A 84 0.80 -24.40 -6.66
C ARG A 84 1.64 -24.12 -7.89
N VAL A 85 1.13 -24.47 -9.06
CA VAL A 85 1.81 -24.24 -10.34
C VAL A 85 1.19 -23.03 -11.01
N GLU A 86 2.00 -22.03 -11.32
CA GLU A 86 1.54 -20.84 -12.04
C GLU A 86 1.07 -21.21 -13.46
N VAL A 87 -0.07 -20.68 -13.86
CA VAL A 87 -0.64 -20.79 -15.20
C VAL A 87 -0.49 -19.46 -15.90
N THR A 88 0.42 -19.40 -16.86
CA THR A 88 0.76 -18.17 -17.59
C THR A 88 -0.12 -17.90 -18.81
N SER A 89 -0.90 -18.87 -19.27
CA SER A 89 -1.79 -18.73 -20.43
C SER A 89 -3.14 -19.39 -20.16
N HIS A 90 -4.18 -18.57 -20.13
CA HIS A 90 -5.58 -19.00 -20.04
C HIS A 90 -6.51 -17.83 -20.41
N ALA A 91 -7.64 -18.11 -21.07
CA ALA A 91 -8.58 -17.07 -21.50
C ALA A 91 -9.12 -16.20 -20.34
N ALA A 92 -9.22 -16.76 -19.13
CA ALA A 92 -9.61 -15.99 -17.94
C ALA A 92 -8.54 -14.97 -17.53
N LEU A 93 -7.26 -15.30 -17.68
CA LEU A 93 -6.16 -14.39 -17.39
C LEU A 93 -6.10 -13.28 -18.44
N ASP A 94 -6.29 -13.63 -19.72
CA ASP A 94 -6.36 -12.66 -20.81
C ASP A 94 -7.52 -11.68 -20.63
N LEU A 95 -8.70 -12.20 -20.26
CA LEU A 95 -9.88 -11.39 -19.94
C LEU A 95 -9.63 -10.48 -18.75
N TRP A 96 -8.98 -10.95 -17.69
CA TRP A 96 -8.68 -10.11 -16.53
C TRP A 96 -7.67 -9.01 -16.84
N ASN A 97 -6.66 -9.29 -17.66
CA ASN A 97 -5.64 -8.32 -18.07
C ASN A 97 -6.18 -7.27 -19.06
N LYS A 98 -7.09 -7.68 -19.95
CA LYS A 98 -7.79 -6.78 -20.87
C LYS A 98 -9.30 -7.04 -20.80
N PRO A 99 -10.00 -6.44 -19.81
CA PRO A 99 -11.42 -6.66 -19.56
C PRO A 99 -12.31 -6.34 -20.76
N ASN A 100 -11.96 -5.31 -21.53
CA ASN A 100 -12.65 -4.97 -22.77
C ASN A 100 -11.70 -4.20 -23.71
N PRO A 101 -12.12 -3.89 -24.95
CA PRO A 101 -11.27 -3.21 -25.93
C PRO A 101 -10.86 -1.79 -25.55
N PHE A 102 -11.56 -1.13 -24.62
CA PHE A 102 -11.44 0.30 -24.34
C PHE A 102 -10.63 0.61 -23.07
N MET A 103 -10.67 -0.26 -22.07
CA MET A 103 -9.99 -0.03 -20.80
C MET A 103 -9.03 -1.17 -20.44
N PRO A 104 -7.80 -0.87 -19.98
CA PRO A 104 -6.91 -1.87 -19.41
C PRO A 104 -7.43 -2.32 -18.03
N ARG A 105 -6.85 -3.40 -17.48
CA ARG A 105 -7.16 -3.90 -16.13
C ARG A 105 -7.13 -2.81 -15.06
N GLN A 106 -6.13 -1.93 -15.09
CA GLN A 106 -5.97 -0.89 -14.09
C GLN A 106 -7.19 0.04 -14.03
N GLU A 107 -7.59 0.61 -15.18
CA GLU A 107 -8.76 1.50 -15.26
C GLU A 107 -10.06 0.76 -14.92
N PHE A 108 -10.20 -0.51 -15.32
CA PHE A 108 -11.34 -1.34 -14.95
C PHE A 108 -11.46 -1.49 -13.42
N VAL A 109 -10.36 -1.86 -12.75
CA VAL A 109 -10.33 -2.03 -11.30
C VAL A 109 -10.57 -0.71 -10.58
N GLU A 110 -9.93 0.37 -11.01
CA GLU A 110 -10.16 1.70 -10.45
C GLU A 110 -11.64 2.10 -10.56
N THR A 111 -12.27 1.86 -11.72
CA THR A 111 -13.66 2.25 -12.00
C THR A 111 -14.65 1.54 -11.09
N PHE A 112 -14.64 0.20 -11.02
CA PHE A 112 -15.62 -0.49 -10.17
C PHE A 112 -15.28 -0.33 -8.68
N GLN A 113 -14.00 -0.20 -8.32
CA GLN A 113 -13.61 -0.02 -6.93
C GLN A 113 -14.07 1.35 -6.42
N GLN A 114 -14.04 2.40 -7.25
CA GLN A 114 -14.69 3.68 -6.96
C GLN A 114 -16.19 3.49 -6.68
N HIS A 115 -16.90 2.69 -7.49
CA HIS A 115 -18.32 2.41 -7.23
C HIS A 115 -18.54 1.70 -5.88
N VAL A 116 -17.69 0.72 -5.54
CA VAL A 116 -17.74 0.02 -4.25
C VAL A 116 -17.44 0.97 -3.09
N ASP A 117 -16.41 1.82 -3.22
CA ASP A 117 -16.01 2.75 -2.15
C ASP A 117 -16.97 3.94 -1.99
N LEU A 118 -17.79 4.25 -3.00
CA LEU A 118 -18.80 5.30 -2.92
C LEU A 118 -20.16 4.75 -2.48
N VAL A 119 -20.69 3.77 -3.20
CA VAL A 119 -22.07 3.26 -3.05
C VAL A 119 -22.12 1.94 -2.29
N GLY A 120 -21.00 1.22 -2.18
CA GLY A 120 -20.94 -0.12 -1.60
C GLY A 120 -21.22 -1.23 -2.61
N GLU A 121 -21.30 -0.90 -3.90
CA GLU A 121 -21.67 -1.81 -4.98
C GLU A 121 -20.73 -1.69 -6.18
N GLY A 122 -20.29 -2.81 -6.73
CA GLY A 122 -19.49 -2.93 -7.94
C GLY A 122 -20.12 -3.96 -8.86
N TRP A 123 -20.54 -3.54 -10.04
CA TRP A 123 -21.26 -4.38 -11.00
C TRP A 123 -20.41 -4.59 -12.25
N TRP A 124 -20.21 -5.85 -12.64
CA TRP A 124 -19.59 -6.20 -13.91
C TRP A 124 -20.61 -6.93 -14.78
N VAL A 125 -20.92 -6.36 -15.95
CA VAL A 125 -21.74 -7.06 -16.94
C VAL A 125 -20.81 -7.85 -17.86
N ILE A 126 -21.14 -9.12 -18.03
CA ILE A 126 -20.37 -10.07 -18.83
C ILE A 126 -20.95 -10.08 -20.24
N ALA A 127 -20.13 -9.73 -21.23
CA ALA A 127 -20.51 -9.89 -22.63
C ALA A 127 -19.93 -11.17 -23.22
N ARG A 128 -20.74 -11.84 -24.05
CA ARG A 128 -20.38 -13.04 -24.80
C ARG A 128 -20.64 -12.79 -26.29
N HIS A 129 -19.74 -13.25 -27.15
CA HIS A 129 -20.02 -13.22 -28.58
C HIS A 129 -21.05 -14.30 -28.96
N PRO A 130 -21.91 -14.05 -29.97
CA PRO A 130 -22.81 -15.06 -30.50
C PRO A 130 -22.04 -16.33 -30.91
N GLY A 131 -22.38 -17.47 -30.30
CA GLY A 131 -21.72 -18.75 -30.56
C GLY A 131 -20.61 -19.13 -29.58
N SER A 132 -20.22 -18.24 -28.67
CA SER A 132 -19.32 -18.55 -27.56
C SER A 132 -20.08 -18.64 -26.24
N THR A 133 -19.79 -19.67 -25.44
CA THR A 133 -20.31 -19.81 -24.08
C THR A 133 -19.39 -19.19 -23.03
N ILE A 134 -18.13 -18.90 -23.39
CA ILE A 134 -17.15 -18.31 -22.48
C ILE A 134 -17.29 -16.78 -22.47
N PRO A 135 -17.03 -16.13 -21.32
CA PRO A 135 -17.01 -14.67 -21.23
C PRO A 135 -15.84 -14.11 -22.04
N LEU A 136 -16.09 -13.04 -22.78
CA LEU A 136 -15.09 -12.39 -23.63
C LEU A 136 -14.85 -10.93 -23.28
N GLU A 137 -15.82 -10.27 -22.64
CA GLU A 137 -15.65 -8.92 -22.14
C GLU A 137 -16.32 -8.73 -20.78
N LEU A 138 -15.74 -7.85 -19.97
CA LEU A 138 -16.25 -7.39 -18.70
C LEU A 138 -16.43 -5.87 -18.75
N TRP A 139 -17.61 -5.42 -18.39
CA TRP A 139 -17.99 -4.02 -18.41
C TRP A 139 -18.34 -3.54 -17.01
N PRO A 140 -17.60 -2.58 -16.44
CA PRO A 140 -17.96 -2.00 -15.16
C PRO A 140 -19.18 -1.10 -15.38
N VAL A 141 -20.27 -1.40 -14.68
CA VAL A 141 -21.53 -0.67 -14.81
C VAL A 141 -21.78 0.14 -13.56
N ARG A 142 -22.33 1.35 -13.76
CA ARG A 142 -22.70 2.22 -12.64
C ARG A 142 -23.81 1.58 -11.79
N PRO A 143 -23.69 1.59 -10.45
CA PRO A 143 -24.69 0.98 -9.56
C PRO A 143 -26.09 1.55 -9.66
N ASP A 144 -26.23 2.86 -9.94
CA ASP A 144 -27.52 3.54 -10.05
C ASP A 144 -28.39 3.02 -11.22
N ARG A 145 -27.77 2.32 -12.16
CA ARG A 145 -28.42 1.74 -13.34
C ARG A 145 -28.67 0.24 -13.23
N MET A 146 -28.27 -0.38 -12.13
CA MET A 146 -28.45 -1.81 -11.88
C MET A 146 -29.50 -2.03 -10.79
N THR A 147 -30.44 -2.94 -11.06
CA THR A 147 -31.47 -3.32 -10.10
C THR A 147 -31.52 -4.84 -9.94
N PRO A 148 -31.20 -5.37 -8.74
CA PRO A 148 -31.42 -6.78 -8.45
C PRO A 148 -32.92 -7.06 -8.42
N VAL A 149 -33.32 -8.20 -8.96
CA VAL A 149 -34.72 -8.67 -8.96
C VAL A 149 -34.83 -9.79 -7.93
N PRO A 150 -35.44 -9.54 -6.76
CA PRO A 150 -35.65 -10.57 -5.75
C PRO A 150 -36.47 -11.74 -6.26
N SER A 151 -36.20 -12.92 -5.71
CA SER A 151 -36.96 -14.15 -5.93
C SER A 151 -37.34 -14.76 -4.59
N GLN A 152 -38.60 -15.21 -4.43
CA GLN A 152 -39.01 -15.94 -3.23
C GLN A 152 -38.31 -17.28 -3.06
N LYS A 153 -37.94 -17.92 -4.18
CA LYS A 153 -37.43 -19.28 -4.18
C LYS A 153 -35.92 -19.36 -4.27
N ALA A 154 -35.27 -18.45 -4.98
CA ALA A 154 -33.85 -18.58 -5.31
C ALA A 154 -33.00 -17.40 -4.83
N PHE A 155 -33.50 -16.62 -3.85
CA PHE A 155 -32.98 -15.31 -3.43
C PHE A 155 -33.06 -14.22 -4.52
N LEU A 156 -32.48 -14.46 -5.70
CA LEU A 156 -32.51 -13.55 -6.86
C LEU A 156 -33.04 -14.28 -8.11
N ALA A 157 -33.85 -13.58 -8.89
CA ALA A 157 -34.28 -14.04 -10.21
C ALA A 157 -33.30 -13.62 -11.32
N GLY A 158 -32.61 -12.49 -11.13
CA GLY A 158 -31.71 -11.88 -12.10
C GLY A 158 -31.51 -10.41 -11.81
N TYR A 159 -31.07 -9.66 -12.81
CA TYR A 159 -30.80 -8.22 -12.71
C TYR A 159 -31.47 -7.46 -13.86
N ILE A 160 -31.68 -6.17 -13.67
CA ILE A 160 -32.14 -5.26 -14.72
C ILE A 160 -31.13 -4.15 -14.84
N TYR A 161 -30.56 -4.01 -16.03
CA TYR A 161 -29.77 -2.85 -16.42
C TYR A 161 -30.68 -1.81 -17.07
N THR A 162 -30.58 -0.56 -16.63
CA THR A 162 -31.29 0.58 -17.25
C THR A 162 -30.29 1.43 -18.04
N SER A 163 -30.46 1.49 -19.35
CA SER A 163 -29.62 2.29 -20.24
C SER A 163 -29.77 3.79 -19.94
N PRO A 164 -28.83 4.65 -20.39
CA PRO A 164 -29.00 6.11 -20.31
C PRO A 164 -30.33 6.61 -20.88
N ASP A 165 -30.82 5.95 -21.93
CA ASP A 165 -32.06 6.29 -22.63
C ASP A 165 -33.31 5.71 -21.95
N GLY A 166 -33.13 4.95 -20.86
CA GLY A 166 -34.20 4.35 -20.06
C GLY A 166 -34.66 2.97 -20.54
N GLU A 167 -34.01 2.39 -21.55
CA GLU A 167 -34.26 1.01 -21.97
C GLU A 167 -33.86 0.04 -20.86
N GLN A 168 -34.71 -0.93 -20.56
CA GLN A 168 -34.46 -1.94 -19.54
C GLN A 168 -34.01 -3.24 -20.20
N VAL A 169 -32.78 -3.64 -19.92
CA VAL A 169 -32.17 -4.88 -20.38
C VAL A 169 -32.18 -5.88 -19.21
N PRO A 170 -32.98 -6.95 -19.28
CA PRO A 170 -32.97 -8.01 -18.28
C PRO A 170 -31.70 -8.87 -18.45
N LEU A 171 -31.00 -9.12 -17.34
CA LEU A 171 -29.74 -9.86 -17.28
C LEU A 171 -29.89 -11.08 -16.35
N GLY A 172 -29.27 -12.19 -16.76
CA GLY A 172 -29.15 -13.42 -15.98
C GLY A 172 -28.20 -13.31 -14.80
N LEU A 173 -28.28 -14.31 -13.90
CA LEU A 173 -27.34 -14.44 -12.78
C LEU A 173 -25.91 -14.74 -13.26
N ASP A 174 -25.76 -15.43 -14.39
CA ASP A 174 -24.48 -15.77 -15.02
C ASP A 174 -23.95 -14.67 -15.96
N GLU A 175 -24.70 -13.57 -16.13
CA GLU A 175 -24.33 -12.44 -16.98
C GLU A 175 -23.81 -11.24 -16.17
N VAL A 176 -23.81 -11.35 -14.84
CA VAL A 176 -23.43 -10.27 -13.93
C VAL A 176 -22.58 -10.81 -12.79
N VAL A 177 -21.41 -10.20 -12.57
CA VAL A 177 -20.64 -10.36 -11.33
C VAL A 177 -20.96 -9.18 -10.42
N PHE A 178 -21.32 -9.46 -9.16
CA PHE A 178 -21.74 -8.44 -8.22
C PHE A 178 -20.88 -8.43 -6.95
N LEU A 179 -20.08 -7.39 -6.80
CA LEU A 179 -19.32 -7.10 -5.60
C LEU A 179 -20.14 -6.16 -4.73
N ARG A 180 -20.38 -6.53 -3.47
CA ARG A 180 -21.09 -5.68 -2.53
C ARG A 180 -20.46 -5.70 -1.15
N MET A 181 -20.57 -4.58 -0.48
CA MET A 181 -20.36 -4.52 0.96
C MET A 181 -21.64 -4.97 1.68
N PRO A 182 -21.52 -5.62 2.84
CA PRO A 182 -22.69 -6.03 3.62
C PRO A 182 -23.57 -4.83 3.98
N ASN A 183 -24.87 -4.96 3.77
CA ASN A 183 -25.87 -3.98 4.18
C ASN A 183 -26.79 -4.63 5.22
N PRO A 184 -26.94 -4.06 6.43
CA PRO A 184 -27.76 -4.63 7.48
C PRO A 184 -29.27 -4.50 7.23
N LEU A 185 -29.71 -3.57 6.37
CA LEU A 185 -31.12 -3.29 6.09
C LEU A 185 -31.63 -3.93 4.80
N ASP A 186 -30.76 -4.03 3.78
CA ASP A 186 -31.11 -4.61 2.48
C ASP A 186 -30.16 -5.76 2.13
N PRO A 187 -30.62 -7.03 2.14
CA PRO A 187 -29.77 -8.17 1.80
C PRO A 187 -29.37 -8.21 0.31
N TYR A 188 -30.10 -7.50 -0.57
CA TYR A 188 -29.88 -7.52 -2.02
C TYR A 188 -28.90 -6.46 -2.50
N ARG A 189 -28.61 -5.45 -1.68
CA ARG A 189 -27.81 -4.29 -2.06
C ARG A 189 -26.62 -4.06 -1.14
N GLY A 190 -25.70 -3.25 -1.62
CA GLY A 190 -24.54 -2.81 -0.85
C GLY A 190 -24.84 -1.57 0.00
N MET A 191 -23.98 -1.30 0.98
CA MET A 191 -23.96 -0.03 1.69
C MET A 191 -22.53 0.53 1.70
N GLY A 192 -22.36 1.71 1.09
CA GLY A 192 -21.08 2.43 0.99
C GLY A 192 -20.79 3.31 2.22
N PRO A 193 -19.52 3.67 2.47
CA PRO A 193 -19.16 4.58 3.57
C PRO A 193 -19.70 6.00 3.32
N VAL A 194 -19.83 6.44 2.07
CA VAL A 194 -20.43 7.76 1.74
C VAL A 194 -21.84 7.90 2.30
N GLN A 195 -22.59 6.80 2.37
CA GLN A 195 -23.95 6.83 2.91
C GLN A 195 -23.97 7.20 4.41
N SER A 196 -22.91 6.89 5.19
CA SER A 196 -22.85 7.26 6.61
C SER A 196 -22.44 8.71 6.84
N VAL A 197 -21.69 9.31 5.91
CA VAL A 197 -21.15 10.69 6.03
C VAL A 197 -21.75 11.68 5.03
N LEU A 198 -22.89 11.34 4.41
CA LEU A 198 -23.50 12.17 3.37
C LEU A 198 -23.85 13.58 3.88
N ALA A 199 -24.33 13.69 5.13
CA ALA A 199 -24.63 14.96 5.76
C ALA A 199 -23.38 15.85 5.94
N ASP A 200 -22.26 15.26 6.36
CA ASP A 200 -20.97 15.97 6.50
C ASP A 200 -20.38 16.38 5.16
N LEU A 201 -20.56 15.56 4.12
CA LEU A 201 -20.18 15.90 2.75
C LEU A 201 -21.00 17.08 2.22
N ASP A 202 -22.31 17.07 2.43
CA ASP A 202 -23.17 18.19 2.07
C ASP A 202 -22.82 19.45 2.87
N ALA A 203 -22.56 19.35 4.17
CA ALA A 203 -22.10 20.46 5.00
C ALA A 203 -20.77 21.05 4.50
N THR A 204 -19.83 20.18 4.09
CA THR A 204 -18.54 20.60 3.51
C THR A 204 -18.74 21.33 2.19
N ARG A 205 -19.61 20.79 1.31
CA ARG A 205 -19.95 21.39 0.02
C ARG A 205 -20.62 22.75 0.19
N TYR A 206 -21.66 22.84 1.02
CA TYR A 206 -22.35 24.11 1.28
C TYR A 206 -21.45 25.14 1.95
N SER A 207 -20.55 24.71 2.84
CA SER A 207 -19.56 25.60 3.44
C SER A 207 -18.56 26.14 2.39
N ALA A 208 -18.14 25.30 1.43
CA ALA A 208 -17.30 25.73 0.32
C ALA A 208 -18.04 26.68 -0.65
N GLU A 209 -19.29 26.39 -0.97
CA GLU A 209 -20.16 27.25 -1.80
C GLU A 209 -20.43 28.59 -1.11
N TRP A 210 -20.73 28.58 0.20
CA TRP A 210 -20.93 29.78 0.99
C TRP A 210 -19.66 30.63 1.02
N ASN A 211 -18.49 30.04 1.26
CA ASN A 211 -17.21 30.74 1.22
C ASN A 211 -16.94 31.33 -0.17
N ARG A 212 -17.16 30.56 -1.23
CA ARG A 212 -17.01 31.05 -2.62
C ARG A 212 -17.93 32.24 -2.87
N ASN A 213 -19.20 32.15 -2.47
CA ASN A 213 -20.17 33.23 -2.64
C ASN A 213 -19.86 34.44 -1.75
N PHE A 214 -19.31 34.21 -0.56
CA PHE A 214 -18.83 35.26 0.34
C PHE A 214 -17.73 36.09 -0.32
N PHE A 215 -16.73 35.43 -0.92
CA PHE A 215 -15.67 36.11 -1.66
C PHE A 215 -16.17 36.76 -2.95
N LEU A 216 -17.00 36.06 -3.74
CA LEU A 216 -17.49 36.57 -5.03
C LEU A 216 -18.39 37.80 -4.90
N ASN A 217 -19.27 37.78 -3.90
CA ASN A 217 -20.31 38.81 -3.74
C ASN A 217 -19.95 39.85 -2.67
N SER A 218 -18.77 39.76 -2.03
CA SER A 218 -18.47 40.52 -0.82
C SER A 218 -19.66 40.46 0.14
N ALA A 219 -20.09 39.24 0.51
CA ALA A 219 -21.42 38.99 1.10
C ALA A 219 -21.56 39.43 2.57
N GLU A 220 -20.90 40.52 2.93
CA GLU A 220 -21.38 41.42 3.97
C GLU A 220 -21.95 42.65 3.27
N PRO A 221 -23.16 43.10 3.61
CA PRO A 221 -23.34 44.54 3.66
C PRO A 221 -22.23 45.01 4.59
N GLY A 222 -21.14 45.57 4.05
CA GLY A 222 -20.01 46.03 4.86
C GLY A 222 -20.45 47.03 5.93
N GLY A 223 -21.68 47.51 5.80
CA GLY A 223 -22.43 48.23 6.77
C GLY A 223 -23.88 48.40 6.32
N ILE A 224 -24.67 48.98 7.21
CA ILE A 224 -26.00 49.47 6.89
C ILE A 224 -25.82 50.94 6.49
N ILE A 225 -26.40 51.34 5.35
CA ILE A 225 -26.51 52.74 4.96
C ILE A 225 -27.79 53.27 5.60
N GLU A 226 -27.65 54.04 6.67
CA GLU A 226 -28.76 54.72 7.32
C GLU A 226 -28.98 56.08 6.63
N VAL A 227 -30.16 56.29 6.05
CA VAL A 227 -30.57 57.58 5.48
C VAL A 227 -31.54 58.29 6.43
N PRO A 228 -31.36 59.60 6.69
CA PRO A 228 -32.15 60.32 7.70
C PRO A 228 -33.58 60.67 7.24
N THR A 229 -33.87 60.54 5.94
CA THR A 229 -35.20 60.78 5.36
C THR A 229 -35.59 59.64 4.42
N PRO A 230 -36.88 59.30 4.30
CA PRO A 230 -37.34 58.30 3.35
C PRO A 230 -37.04 58.75 1.92
N LEU A 231 -36.35 57.90 1.16
CA LEU A 231 -36.08 58.11 -0.27
C LEU A 231 -37.34 57.78 -1.08
N SER A 232 -37.51 58.45 -2.22
CA SER A 232 -38.49 58.02 -3.23
C SER A 232 -38.01 56.73 -3.93
N ASP A 233 -38.91 55.90 -4.43
CA ASP A 233 -38.57 54.66 -5.17
C ASP A 233 -37.50 54.87 -6.28
N PRO A 234 -37.60 55.90 -7.15
CA PRO A 234 -36.59 56.13 -8.18
C PRO A 234 -35.22 56.53 -7.62
N ASP A 235 -35.17 57.28 -6.51
CA ASP A 235 -33.90 57.66 -5.87
C ASP A 235 -33.25 56.46 -5.19
N PHE A 236 -34.05 55.56 -4.61
CA PHE A 236 -33.57 54.31 -4.03
C PHE A 236 -32.97 53.38 -5.10
N ASP A 237 -33.67 53.21 -6.23
CA ASP A 237 -33.17 52.41 -7.35
C ASP A 237 -31.88 52.99 -7.92
N GLN A 238 -31.78 54.31 -8.08
CA GLN A 238 -30.55 54.96 -8.53
C GLN A 238 -29.38 54.76 -7.56
N LEU A 239 -29.63 54.88 -6.25
CA LEU A 239 -28.62 54.65 -5.21
C LEU A 239 -28.15 53.18 -5.21
N ARG A 240 -29.09 52.24 -5.30
CA ARG A 240 -28.80 50.79 -5.39
C ARG A 240 -27.95 50.47 -6.61
N ASP A 241 -28.30 51.01 -7.77
CA ASP A 241 -27.62 50.70 -9.02
C ASP A 241 -26.19 51.28 -9.03
N ARG A 242 -26.00 52.52 -8.57
CA ARG A 242 -24.66 53.12 -8.37
C ARG A 242 -23.83 52.34 -7.36
N TRP A 243 -24.45 51.90 -6.26
CA TRP A 243 -23.79 51.08 -5.24
C TRP A 243 -23.29 49.75 -5.82
N ASN A 244 -24.16 49.06 -6.55
CA ASN A 244 -23.85 47.79 -7.22
C ASN A 244 -22.76 47.97 -8.29
N GLU A 245 -22.77 49.05 -9.07
CA GLU A 245 -21.75 49.33 -10.07
C GLU A 245 -20.36 49.53 -9.44
N GLN A 246 -20.30 50.21 -8.28
CA GLN A 246 -19.05 50.53 -7.61
C GLN A 246 -18.48 49.39 -6.75
N HIS A 247 -19.31 48.53 -6.17
CA HIS A 247 -18.89 47.58 -5.13
C HIS A 247 -19.14 46.11 -5.47
N ARG A 248 -19.76 45.78 -6.61
CA ARG A 248 -19.95 44.39 -7.02
C ARG A 248 -18.65 43.78 -7.54
N GLY A 249 -18.35 42.58 -7.05
CA GLY A 249 -17.26 41.73 -7.53
C GLY A 249 -15.94 41.90 -6.77
N VAL A 250 -15.12 40.83 -6.81
CA VAL A 250 -13.87 40.70 -6.03
C VAL A 250 -12.88 41.85 -6.27
N ALA A 251 -12.79 42.36 -7.51
CA ALA A 251 -11.87 43.44 -7.87
C ALA A 251 -12.26 44.82 -7.29
N ASN A 252 -13.52 44.96 -6.86
CA ASN A 252 -14.06 46.19 -6.30
C ASN A 252 -14.24 46.10 -4.77
N ALA A 253 -13.86 44.98 -4.17
CA ALA A 253 -13.81 44.83 -2.72
C ALA A 253 -12.88 45.91 -2.12
N HIS A 254 -13.29 46.49 -0.99
CA HIS A 254 -12.56 47.56 -0.28
C HIS A 254 -12.47 48.92 -0.99
N ARG A 255 -13.26 49.18 -2.04
CA ARG A 255 -13.41 50.55 -2.54
C ARG A 255 -14.07 51.45 -1.50
N VAL A 256 -13.61 52.70 -1.43
CA VAL A 256 -14.16 53.71 -0.52
C VAL A 256 -15.52 54.15 -1.07
N ALA A 257 -16.57 53.90 -0.30
CA ALA A 257 -17.92 54.34 -0.64
C ALA A 257 -18.11 55.82 -0.28
N ILE A 258 -18.65 56.61 -1.21
CA ILE A 258 -19.03 58.00 -1.00
C ILE A 258 -20.55 58.05 -0.85
N LEU A 259 -21.04 58.57 0.27
CA LEU A 259 -22.47 58.69 0.57
C LEU A 259 -22.85 60.17 0.66
N GLU A 260 -23.77 60.63 -0.20
CA GLU A 260 -24.21 62.03 -0.24
C GLU A 260 -25.16 62.36 0.94
N HIS A 261 -26.01 61.41 1.35
CA HIS A 261 -27.03 61.59 2.40
C HIS A 261 -27.19 60.39 3.35
N GLY A 262 -26.12 59.62 3.60
CA GLY A 262 -26.21 58.41 4.42
C GLY A 262 -25.05 58.25 5.39
N LYS A 263 -25.31 57.62 6.54
CA LYS A 263 -24.28 57.20 7.49
C LYS A 263 -23.97 55.72 7.29
N TRP A 264 -22.69 55.41 7.14
CA TRP A 264 -22.23 54.02 7.14
C TRP A 264 -22.13 53.48 8.58
N ILE A 265 -22.82 52.38 8.84
CA ILE A 265 -22.71 51.64 10.11
C ILE A 265 -21.98 50.32 9.83
N ASP A 266 -20.69 50.29 10.15
CA ASP A 266 -19.83 49.10 10.01
C ASP A 266 -20.36 47.93 10.84
N ARG A 267 -20.63 46.79 10.20
CA ARG A 267 -20.97 45.54 10.90
C ARG A 267 -19.70 44.69 11.05
N LYS A 268 -18.96 44.93 12.12
CA LYS A 268 -17.78 44.12 12.44
C LYS A 268 -18.16 42.68 12.79
N LEU A 269 -17.75 41.73 11.96
CA LEU A 269 -17.92 40.30 12.19
C LEU A 269 -16.53 39.67 12.41
N SER A 270 -16.05 39.67 13.64
CA SER A 270 -14.64 39.33 13.93
C SER A 270 -14.36 37.84 14.25
N GLN A 271 -15.36 36.96 14.23
CA GLN A 271 -15.26 35.59 14.78
C GLN A 271 -15.52 34.46 13.78
N ARG A 272 -15.83 34.77 12.51
CA ARG A 272 -16.25 33.77 11.52
C ARG A 272 -15.10 32.97 10.92
N ASP A 273 -13.98 33.63 10.61
CA ASP A 273 -12.90 33.00 9.82
C ASP A 273 -12.18 31.86 10.56
N MET A 274 -11.97 31.99 11.87
CA MET A 274 -11.35 30.91 12.68
C MET A 274 -12.26 29.68 12.78
N GLN A 275 -13.58 29.86 12.93
CA GLN A 275 -14.53 28.75 13.04
C GLN A 275 -14.65 27.92 11.74
N PHE A 276 -14.40 28.52 10.57
CA PHE A 276 -14.44 27.79 9.30
C PHE A 276 -13.24 26.85 9.09
N VAL A 277 -12.06 27.26 9.55
CA VAL A 277 -10.85 26.42 9.47
C VAL A 277 -11.04 25.19 10.35
N GLU A 278 -11.54 25.39 11.58
CA GLU A 278 -11.85 24.29 12.51
C GLU A 278 -12.93 23.35 11.93
N LEU A 279 -14.02 23.90 11.38
CA LEU A 279 -15.08 23.10 10.77
C LEU A 279 -14.55 22.21 9.64
N ARG A 280 -13.68 22.74 8.76
CA ARG A 280 -13.06 21.95 7.68
C ARG A 280 -12.14 20.86 8.21
N ALA A 281 -11.38 21.12 9.28
CA ALA A 281 -10.52 20.12 9.89
C ALA A 281 -11.34 18.96 10.50
N VAL A 282 -12.42 19.28 11.20
CA VAL A 282 -13.35 18.29 11.75
C VAL A 282 -14.00 17.47 10.63
N SER A 283 -14.51 18.10 9.57
CA SER A 283 -15.09 17.36 8.43
C SER A 283 -14.08 16.41 7.80
N ARG A 284 -12.81 16.81 7.63
CA ARG A 284 -11.75 15.91 7.13
C ARG A 284 -11.51 14.74 8.08
N ALA A 285 -11.58 14.93 9.39
CA ALA A 285 -11.44 13.86 10.36
C ALA A 285 -12.59 12.85 10.28
N VAL A 286 -13.84 13.31 10.22
CA VAL A 286 -15.03 12.45 10.07
C VAL A 286 -14.96 11.62 8.79
N LEU A 287 -14.55 12.23 7.66
CA LEU A 287 -14.36 11.49 6.41
C LEU A 287 -13.26 10.44 6.50
N ARG A 288 -12.15 10.74 7.17
CA ARG A 288 -11.07 9.76 7.40
C ARG A 288 -11.54 8.59 8.26
N GLU A 289 -12.28 8.89 9.31
CA GLU A 289 -12.84 7.89 10.24
C GLU A 289 -13.78 6.93 9.52
N ALA A 290 -14.69 7.45 8.69
CA ALA A 290 -15.65 6.62 7.95
C ALA A 290 -14.98 5.61 7.00
N TYR A 291 -13.81 5.94 6.46
CA TYR A 291 -13.04 5.04 5.60
C TYR A 291 -11.97 4.25 6.36
N GLY A 292 -11.72 4.56 7.64
CA GLY A 292 -10.59 4.03 8.38
C GLY A 292 -9.26 4.33 7.69
N ILE A 293 -9.05 5.55 7.20
CA ILE A 293 -7.81 5.95 6.53
C ILE A 293 -7.01 6.92 7.38
N SER A 294 -5.70 6.68 7.52
CA SER A 294 -4.83 7.54 8.33
C SER A 294 -4.58 8.90 7.68
N ALA A 295 -4.28 9.91 8.50
CA ALA A 295 -3.86 11.23 8.05
C ALA A 295 -2.64 11.15 7.10
N PHE A 296 -1.69 10.29 7.46
CA PHE A 296 -0.47 10.02 6.71
C PHE A 296 -0.76 9.56 5.29
N ALA A 297 -1.71 8.63 5.11
CA ALA A 297 -2.10 8.16 3.78
C ALA A 297 -2.64 9.29 2.89
N LEU A 298 -3.18 10.37 3.49
CA LEU A 298 -3.63 11.56 2.77
C LEU A 298 -2.53 12.61 2.51
N GLY A 299 -1.31 12.38 2.98
CA GLY A 299 -0.18 13.31 2.88
C GLY A 299 -0.14 14.34 4.01
N GLU A 300 -0.95 14.20 5.06
CA GLU A 300 -0.83 14.99 6.27
C GLU A 300 0.27 14.38 7.15
N VAL A 301 1.39 15.08 7.28
CA VAL A 301 2.57 14.63 8.04
C VAL A 301 2.81 15.61 9.18
N THR A 302 2.71 15.12 10.42
CA THR A 302 3.06 15.87 11.64
C THR A 302 3.99 15.00 12.49
N ASP A 303 5.27 15.39 12.59
CA ASP A 303 6.29 14.75 13.44
C ASP A 303 6.39 13.22 13.31
N ILE A 304 6.51 12.72 12.07
CA ILE A 304 6.55 11.28 11.76
C ILE A 304 7.99 10.83 11.53
N ASN A 305 8.46 9.84 12.29
CA ASN A 305 9.72 9.15 12.06
C ASN A 305 9.55 8.01 11.02
N ARG A 306 10.66 7.46 10.52
CA ARG A 306 10.65 6.41 9.49
C ARG A 306 9.85 5.16 9.91
N ALA A 307 10.02 4.70 11.15
CA ALA A 307 9.35 3.51 11.66
C ALA A 307 7.82 3.67 11.66
N THR A 308 7.31 4.83 12.12
CA THR A 308 5.89 5.14 12.11
C THR A 308 5.34 5.25 10.68
N ALA A 309 6.13 5.76 9.73
CA ALA A 309 5.74 5.83 8.32
C ALA A 309 5.65 4.44 7.67
N GLU A 310 6.60 3.55 7.93
CA GLU A 310 6.60 2.17 7.44
C GLU A 310 5.42 1.38 8.03
N ALA A 311 5.18 1.48 9.34
CA ALA A 311 4.03 0.88 10.00
C ALA A 311 2.70 1.39 9.43
N SER A 312 2.59 2.68 9.13
CA SER A 312 1.38 3.28 8.53
C SER A 312 1.12 2.77 7.11
N LYS A 313 2.18 2.51 6.32
CA LYS A 313 2.05 1.90 4.98
C LYS A 313 1.58 0.45 5.06
N ALA A 314 2.17 -0.34 5.95
CA ALA A 314 1.77 -1.73 6.17
C ALA A 314 0.31 -1.82 6.63
N TRP A 315 -0.10 -0.97 7.57
CA TRP A 315 -1.48 -0.89 8.04
C TRP A 315 -2.46 -0.50 6.93
N PHE A 316 -2.10 0.47 6.07
CA PHE A 316 -2.94 0.84 4.92
C PHE A 316 -3.14 -0.36 3.97
N ALA A 317 -2.06 -1.08 3.65
CA ALA A 317 -2.14 -2.25 2.79
C ALA A 317 -3.00 -3.36 3.41
N ASP A 318 -2.79 -3.68 4.68
CA ASP A 318 -3.45 -4.78 5.40
C ASP A 318 -4.94 -4.49 5.68
N GLN A 319 -5.27 -3.29 6.13
CA GLN A 319 -6.63 -2.96 6.58
C GLN A 319 -7.52 -2.40 5.47
N LEU A 320 -6.94 -1.76 4.44
CA LEU A 320 -7.71 -1.15 3.35
C LEU A 320 -7.57 -1.91 2.03
N THR A 321 -6.34 -2.24 1.61
CA THR A 321 -6.13 -2.85 0.30
C THR A 321 -6.51 -4.35 0.29
N VAL A 322 -6.01 -5.13 1.25
CA VAL A 322 -6.24 -6.60 1.31
C VAL A 322 -7.73 -6.96 1.36
N PRO A 323 -8.60 -6.34 2.18
CA PRO A 323 -10.03 -6.69 2.19
C PRO A 323 -10.75 -6.38 0.87
N ARG A 324 -10.28 -5.39 0.10
CA ARG A 324 -10.80 -5.11 -1.25
C ARG A 324 -10.35 -6.18 -2.22
N LEU A 325 -9.08 -6.56 -2.18
CA LEU A 325 -8.53 -7.64 -3.00
C LEU A 325 -9.20 -8.99 -2.71
N GLU A 326 -9.47 -9.32 -1.45
CA GLU A 326 -10.18 -10.55 -1.09
C GLU A 326 -11.60 -10.61 -1.66
N ARG A 327 -12.33 -9.47 -1.72
CA ARG A 327 -13.64 -9.41 -2.39
C ARG A 327 -13.51 -9.64 -3.89
N ILE A 328 -12.50 -9.03 -4.52
CA ILE A 328 -12.22 -9.24 -5.95
C ILE A 328 -11.85 -10.70 -6.20
N LYS A 329 -11.00 -11.28 -5.35
CA LYS A 329 -10.56 -12.68 -5.42
C LYS A 329 -11.75 -13.63 -5.30
N ALA A 330 -12.67 -13.35 -4.38
CA ALA A 330 -13.90 -14.13 -4.25
C ALA A 330 -14.74 -14.04 -5.54
N ALA A 331 -14.98 -12.84 -6.06
CA ALA A 331 -15.74 -12.64 -7.30
C ALA A 331 -15.07 -13.34 -8.51
N LEU A 332 -13.75 -13.24 -8.63
CA LEU A 332 -13.00 -13.91 -9.70
C LEU A 332 -13.10 -15.43 -9.60
N ASN A 333 -12.96 -16.00 -8.40
CA ASN A 333 -12.93 -17.45 -8.22
C ASN A 333 -14.32 -18.11 -8.20
N PHE A 334 -15.33 -17.46 -7.62
CA PHE A 334 -16.67 -18.04 -7.43
C PHE A 334 -17.65 -17.66 -8.53
N ASP A 335 -17.53 -16.46 -9.11
CA ASP A 335 -18.49 -15.98 -10.10
C ASP A 335 -17.92 -16.05 -11.53
N LEU A 336 -16.69 -15.56 -11.75
CA LEU A 336 -16.12 -15.47 -13.09
C LEU A 336 -15.50 -16.79 -13.59
N LEU A 337 -14.60 -17.39 -12.79
CA LEU A 337 -13.81 -18.55 -13.18
C LEU A 337 -14.67 -19.78 -13.57
N PRO A 338 -15.80 -20.09 -12.89
CA PRO A 338 -16.67 -21.19 -13.29
C PRO A 338 -17.31 -21.03 -14.67
N LEU A 339 -17.41 -19.81 -15.21
CA LEU A 339 -17.98 -19.54 -16.53
C LEU A 339 -17.11 -20.08 -17.68
N PHE A 340 -15.85 -20.41 -17.41
CA PHE A 340 -14.94 -21.07 -18.36
C PHE A 340 -15.11 -22.60 -18.37
N GLY A 341 -15.98 -23.16 -17.52
CA GLY A 341 -16.33 -24.57 -17.52
C GLY A 341 -15.14 -25.49 -17.22
N ALA A 342 -14.96 -26.54 -18.05
CA ALA A 342 -13.96 -27.56 -17.81
C ALA A 342 -12.51 -27.03 -17.79
N THR A 343 -12.20 -25.98 -18.56
CA THR A 343 -10.82 -25.44 -18.65
C THR A 343 -10.37 -24.77 -17.36
N ALA A 344 -11.32 -24.24 -16.58
CA ALA A 344 -11.08 -23.61 -15.28
C ALA A 344 -11.01 -24.59 -14.11
N THR A 345 -11.22 -25.90 -14.35
CA THR A 345 -11.27 -26.89 -13.27
C THR A 345 -9.91 -26.99 -12.58
N GLY A 346 -9.91 -26.78 -11.26
CA GLY A 346 -8.70 -26.81 -10.44
C GLY A 346 -7.80 -25.58 -10.59
N LEU A 347 -8.29 -24.50 -11.21
CA LEU A 347 -7.62 -23.21 -11.22
C LEU A 347 -8.09 -22.32 -10.06
N GLU A 348 -7.27 -21.35 -9.69
CA GLU A 348 -7.62 -20.28 -8.74
C GLU A 348 -6.86 -18.99 -9.06
N PHE A 349 -7.55 -17.86 -9.01
CA PHE A 349 -6.92 -16.55 -8.99
C PHE A 349 -6.40 -16.25 -7.60
N ASP A 350 -5.15 -15.80 -7.53
CA ASP A 350 -4.55 -15.24 -6.33
C ASP A 350 -3.74 -14.00 -6.71
N TYR A 351 -3.49 -13.13 -5.74
CA TYR A 351 -2.75 -11.89 -5.95
C TYR A 351 -1.44 -11.89 -5.15
N GLU A 352 -0.47 -11.13 -5.62
CA GLU A 352 0.75 -10.90 -4.86
C GLU A 352 0.45 -9.95 -3.69
N SER A 353 0.87 -10.33 -2.48
CA SER A 353 0.54 -9.55 -1.28
C SER A 353 1.09 -8.13 -1.40
N PRO A 354 0.24 -7.08 -1.30
CA PRO A 354 0.70 -5.70 -1.32
C PRO A 354 1.29 -5.25 0.03
N VAL A 355 1.16 -6.08 1.08
CA VAL A 355 1.68 -5.77 2.41
C VAL A 355 3.20 -5.94 2.38
N PRO A 356 3.98 -4.88 2.64
CA PRO A 356 5.43 -5.01 2.75
C PRO A 356 5.79 -6.04 3.82
N ALA A 357 6.74 -6.93 3.52
CA ALA A 357 7.30 -7.79 4.54
C ALA A 357 7.95 -6.92 5.63
N ASP A 358 7.64 -7.21 6.88
CA ASP A 358 8.31 -6.56 8.00
C ASP A 358 9.77 -7.07 8.05
N PRO A 359 10.77 -6.20 7.84
CA PRO A 359 12.17 -6.61 7.81
C PRO A 359 12.61 -7.23 9.15
N GLU A 360 12.02 -6.84 10.28
CA GLU A 360 12.33 -7.45 11.57
C GLU A 360 11.78 -8.87 11.65
N THR A 361 10.54 -9.08 11.21
CA THR A 361 9.93 -10.40 11.16
C THR A 361 10.63 -11.31 10.15
N GLU A 362 11.02 -10.81 8.98
CA GLU A 362 11.79 -11.58 7.99
C GLU A 362 13.18 -11.95 8.51
N ALA A 363 13.89 -10.99 9.11
CA ALA A 363 15.18 -11.27 9.75
C ALA A 363 15.05 -12.28 10.89
N ALA A 364 14.01 -12.17 11.73
CA ALA A 364 13.73 -13.12 12.80
C ALA A 364 13.40 -14.52 12.26
N GLN A 365 12.62 -14.62 11.18
CA GLN A 365 12.34 -15.88 10.49
C GLN A 365 13.61 -16.49 9.88
N LEU A 366 14.48 -15.68 9.26
CA LEU A 366 15.75 -16.13 8.71
C LEU A 366 16.69 -16.61 9.83
N VAL A 367 16.75 -15.89 10.96
CA VAL A 367 17.51 -16.32 12.14
C VAL A 367 16.96 -17.63 12.68
N ALA A 368 15.63 -17.78 12.83
CA ALA A 368 14.99 -19.00 13.30
C ALA A 368 15.21 -20.19 12.36
N LYS A 369 15.12 -19.98 11.04
CA LYS A 369 15.44 -20.99 10.03
C LYS A 369 16.92 -21.38 10.09
N SER A 370 17.82 -20.41 10.26
CA SER A 370 19.26 -20.66 10.35
C SER A 370 19.65 -21.43 11.62
N SER A 371 19.02 -21.12 12.77
CA SER A 371 19.28 -21.83 14.03
C SER A 371 18.68 -23.24 14.00
N ALA A 372 17.48 -23.42 13.45
CA ALA A 372 16.90 -24.75 13.23
C ALA A 372 17.79 -25.62 12.32
N ALA A 373 18.37 -25.03 11.27
CA ALA A 373 19.31 -25.73 10.40
C ALA A 373 20.59 -26.14 11.14
N GLN A 374 21.15 -25.26 11.98
CA GLN A 374 22.29 -25.59 12.84
C GLN A 374 21.98 -26.76 13.78
N SER A 375 20.83 -26.75 14.46
CA SER A 375 20.44 -27.84 15.37
C SER A 375 20.26 -29.18 14.66
N LEU A 376 19.72 -29.20 13.43
CA LEU A 376 19.59 -30.43 12.65
C LEU A 376 20.94 -30.96 12.17
N ILE A 377 21.86 -30.07 11.78
CA ILE A 377 23.23 -30.44 11.41
C ILE A 377 23.99 -31.01 12.61
N GLU A 378 23.87 -30.39 13.79
CA GLU A 378 24.46 -30.89 15.04
C GLU A 378 23.89 -32.26 15.46
N ALA A 379 22.60 -32.50 15.18
CA ALA A 379 21.95 -33.80 15.38
C ALA A 379 22.36 -34.87 14.35
N GLY A 380 23.22 -34.54 13.39
CA GLY A 380 23.77 -35.47 12.39
C GLY A 380 22.96 -35.58 11.10
N ALA A 381 21.98 -34.69 10.86
CA ALA A 381 21.25 -34.64 9.60
C ALA A 381 22.08 -33.95 8.49
N TYR A 382 21.98 -34.46 7.26
CA TYR A 382 22.84 -34.03 6.16
C TYR A 382 22.29 -32.82 5.40
N GLY A 383 23.18 -31.92 4.97
CA GLY A 383 22.88 -30.56 4.52
C GLY A 383 21.73 -30.36 3.52
N PRO A 384 21.65 -31.06 2.38
CA PRO A 384 20.63 -30.81 1.36
C PRO A 384 19.21 -31.17 1.84
N GLU A 385 19.06 -32.24 2.63
CA GLU A 385 17.76 -32.65 3.18
C GLU A 385 17.30 -31.70 4.29
N VAL A 386 18.24 -31.20 5.11
CA VAL A 386 17.97 -30.20 6.16
C VAL A 386 17.54 -28.86 5.57
N LEU A 387 18.22 -28.40 4.52
CA LEU A 387 17.89 -27.15 3.83
C LEU A 387 16.53 -27.25 3.13
N ALA A 388 16.25 -28.37 2.48
CA ALA A 388 14.95 -28.64 1.87
C ALA A 388 13.82 -28.71 2.93
N ALA A 389 14.07 -29.32 4.08
CA ALA A 389 13.09 -29.43 5.16
C ALA A 389 12.74 -28.08 5.81
N ILE A 390 13.67 -27.13 5.83
CA ILE A 390 13.47 -25.78 6.41
C ILE A 390 13.07 -24.75 5.35
N GLY A 391 13.00 -25.15 4.07
CA GLY A 391 12.66 -24.27 2.95
C GLY A 391 13.72 -23.19 2.71
N LEU A 392 15.00 -23.51 2.98
CA LEU A 392 16.14 -22.68 2.58
C LEU A 392 16.63 -23.14 1.20
N PRO A 393 17.09 -22.22 0.34
CA PRO A 393 17.60 -22.60 -0.97
C PRO A 393 18.76 -23.59 -0.82
N ALA A 394 18.79 -24.60 -1.68
CA ALA A 394 19.89 -25.55 -1.73
C ALA A 394 21.17 -24.80 -2.09
N ILE A 395 22.01 -24.57 -1.08
CA ILE A 395 23.36 -24.05 -1.30
C ILE A 395 24.21 -25.27 -1.61
N ALA A 396 24.78 -25.34 -2.81
CA ALA A 396 25.77 -26.35 -3.16
C ALA A 396 26.99 -26.13 -2.27
N PHE A 397 27.01 -26.76 -1.08
CA PHE A 397 28.18 -26.77 -0.23
C PHE A 397 29.26 -27.64 -0.89
N GLY A 398 30.16 -26.97 -1.61
CA GLY A 398 31.41 -27.54 -2.07
C GLY A 398 31.33 -28.29 -3.41
N GLN A 399 32.34 -28.01 -4.21
CA GLN A 399 32.88 -28.84 -5.29
C GLN A 399 32.96 -30.36 -4.96
N PRO A 400 33.23 -31.23 -5.97
CA PRO A 400 33.16 -32.70 -5.86
C PRO A 400 33.87 -33.22 -4.60
N GLY A 401 33.17 -34.01 -3.77
CA GLY A 401 33.74 -34.51 -2.51
C GLY A 401 32.82 -34.52 -1.29
N ALA A 402 31.51 -34.33 -1.45
CA ALA A 402 30.48 -34.77 -0.50
C ALA A 402 30.38 -36.31 -0.48
N ASP A 403 31.54 -36.97 -0.37
CA ASP A 403 31.72 -38.39 -0.56
C ASP A 403 31.78 -39.08 0.82
N PRO A 404 30.87 -40.01 1.14
CA PRO A 404 30.94 -40.82 2.37
C PRO A 404 32.26 -41.58 2.53
N ASN A 405 33.10 -41.65 1.50
CA ASN A 405 34.42 -42.27 1.53
C ASN A 405 35.53 -41.37 2.09
N ARG A 406 35.29 -40.10 2.43
CA ARG A 406 36.36 -39.18 2.90
C ARG A 406 37.03 -39.64 4.20
N GLU A 407 36.28 -40.20 5.13
CA GLU A 407 36.85 -40.73 6.37
C GLU A 407 37.67 -42.02 6.12
N LEU A 408 37.25 -42.81 5.13
CA LEU A 408 37.92 -44.04 4.68
C LEU A 408 39.23 -43.70 3.94
N LEU A 409 39.21 -42.67 3.10
CA LEU A 409 40.37 -42.07 2.43
C LEU A 409 41.40 -41.52 3.43
N ILE A 410 40.95 -40.78 4.45
CA ILE A 410 41.84 -40.27 5.50
C ILE A 410 42.51 -41.43 6.24
N LYS A 411 41.77 -42.51 6.59
CA LYS A 411 42.32 -43.71 7.24
C LYS A 411 43.31 -44.46 6.34
N LEU A 412 43.03 -44.56 5.03
CA LEU A 412 43.90 -45.26 4.06
C LEU A 412 45.24 -44.52 3.89
N VAL A 413 45.18 -43.19 3.76
CA VAL A 413 46.35 -42.32 3.54
C VAL A 413 47.21 -42.19 4.81
N THR A 414 46.59 -42.14 5.99
CA THR A 414 47.34 -42.00 7.26
C THR A 414 47.96 -43.31 7.76
N ARG A 415 47.35 -44.47 7.52
CA ARG A 415 47.87 -45.77 8.00
C ARG A 415 48.80 -46.48 7.01
N ALA A 416 48.67 -46.22 5.71
CA ALA A 416 49.48 -46.87 4.68
C ALA A 416 49.89 -45.89 3.56
N PRO A 417 50.65 -44.82 3.88
CA PRO A 417 50.97 -43.74 2.94
C PRO A 417 51.73 -44.20 1.69
N LEU A 418 52.50 -45.28 1.78
CA LEU A 418 53.26 -45.84 0.66
C LEU A 418 52.41 -46.63 -0.34
N LEU A 419 51.25 -47.13 0.07
CA LEU A 419 50.33 -47.90 -0.79
C LEU A 419 49.16 -47.05 -1.30
N ALA A 420 48.96 -45.85 -0.76
CA ALA A 420 47.94 -44.92 -1.21
C ALA A 420 48.02 -44.58 -2.72
N PRO A 421 49.20 -44.34 -3.33
CA PRO A 421 49.29 -43.97 -4.75
C PRO A 421 48.85 -45.06 -5.73
N THR A 422 48.85 -46.33 -5.31
CA THR A 422 48.45 -47.48 -6.14
C THR A 422 47.00 -47.90 -5.90
N ILE A 423 46.49 -47.75 -4.68
CA ILE A 423 45.12 -48.15 -4.33
C ILE A 423 44.10 -47.07 -4.74
N LEU A 424 44.44 -45.79 -4.62
CA LEU A 424 43.54 -44.68 -4.90
C LEU A 424 43.04 -44.65 -6.37
N PRO A 425 43.89 -44.86 -7.39
CA PRO A 425 43.42 -44.93 -8.79
C PRO A 425 42.52 -46.13 -9.08
N MET A 426 42.74 -47.28 -8.43
CA MET A 426 41.88 -48.46 -8.58
C MET A 426 40.48 -48.25 -8.01
N LEU A 427 40.34 -47.35 -7.04
CA LEU A 427 39.06 -46.95 -6.47
C LEU A 427 38.41 -45.75 -7.21
N GLY A 428 38.99 -45.33 -8.34
CA GLY A 428 38.46 -44.27 -9.19
C GLY A 428 38.87 -42.85 -8.78
N PHE A 429 39.89 -42.69 -7.92
CA PHE A 429 40.39 -41.38 -7.50
C PHE A 429 41.67 -41.00 -8.26
N ASP A 430 41.65 -39.85 -8.92
CA ASP A 430 42.83 -39.31 -9.61
C ASP A 430 43.87 -38.79 -8.62
N VAL A 431 45.08 -39.35 -8.65
CA VAL A 431 46.22 -38.90 -7.83
C VAL A 431 47.08 -37.95 -8.68
N PRO A 432 47.30 -36.69 -8.25
CA PRO A 432 48.11 -35.76 -9.02
C PRO A 432 49.56 -36.24 -9.12
N ALA A 433 50.18 -36.04 -10.29
CA ALA A 433 51.58 -36.43 -10.52
C ALA A 433 52.52 -35.75 -9.51
N ALA A 434 53.53 -36.50 -9.05
CA ALA A 434 54.50 -36.03 -8.06
C ALA A 434 55.18 -34.74 -8.55
N GLY A 435 54.97 -33.65 -7.81
CA GLY A 435 55.51 -32.32 -8.13
C GLY A 435 54.48 -31.26 -8.50
N ALA A 436 53.17 -31.56 -8.52
CA ALA A 436 52.15 -30.53 -8.62
C ALA A 436 52.21 -29.58 -7.40
N PRO A 437 52.21 -28.25 -7.58
CA PRO A 437 52.19 -27.31 -6.47
C PRO A 437 50.93 -27.55 -5.63
N ALA A 438 51.08 -27.57 -4.31
CA ALA A 438 49.96 -27.70 -3.40
C ALA A 438 48.94 -26.60 -3.72
N VAL A 439 47.75 -26.98 -4.23
CA VAL A 439 46.63 -26.07 -4.36
C VAL A 439 46.23 -25.71 -2.94
N THR A 440 46.65 -24.54 -2.49
CA THR A 440 46.16 -23.94 -1.25
C THR A 440 44.67 -23.72 -1.47
N PRO A 441 43.78 -24.25 -0.62
CA PRO A 441 42.35 -24.02 -0.78
C PRO A 441 42.12 -22.51 -0.71
N ALA A 442 41.72 -21.94 -1.84
CA ALA A 442 41.25 -20.56 -1.91
C ALA A 442 40.01 -20.49 -1.02
N ASN A 443 40.22 -19.95 0.18
CA ASN A 443 39.26 -19.43 1.14
C ASN A 443 38.08 -20.37 1.47
N SER A 444 38.09 -20.92 2.69
CA SER A 444 36.85 -21.42 3.32
C SER A 444 35.72 -20.40 3.14
N PHE A 445 34.47 -20.83 3.06
CA PHE A 445 33.32 -19.92 3.00
C PHE A 445 33.41 -18.81 4.06
N LYS A 446 34.01 -19.10 5.22
CA LYS A 446 34.30 -18.15 6.29
C LYS A 446 35.34 -17.08 5.91
N ALA A 447 36.34 -17.43 5.12
CA ALA A 447 37.35 -16.51 4.58
C ALA A 447 36.83 -15.71 3.36
N LEU A 448 35.98 -16.30 2.51
CA LEU A 448 35.32 -15.58 1.42
C LEU A 448 34.24 -14.62 1.95
N ALA A 449 33.48 -15.05 2.97
CA ALA A 449 32.53 -14.19 3.68
C ALA A 449 33.25 -13.09 4.46
N ALA A 450 34.39 -13.38 5.12
CA ALA A 450 35.21 -12.37 5.75
C ALA A 450 35.78 -11.38 4.72
N GLN A 451 36.21 -11.85 3.54
CA GLN A 451 36.74 -11.01 2.48
C GLN A 451 35.64 -10.14 1.83
N LEU A 452 34.43 -10.66 1.61
CA LEU A 452 33.29 -9.87 1.13
C LEU A 452 32.75 -8.90 2.20
N LEU A 453 32.96 -9.18 3.48
CA LEU A 453 32.70 -8.26 4.59
C LEU A 453 33.81 -7.20 4.77
N ASP A 454 35.05 -7.51 4.38
CA ASP A 454 36.19 -6.56 4.40
C ASP A 454 36.30 -5.71 3.12
N ASP A 455 35.85 -6.22 1.96
CA ASP A 455 35.93 -5.53 0.66
C ASP A 455 34.77 -4.55 0.38
N GLY A 456 34.08 -4.10 1.45
CA GLY A 456 33.27 -2.89 1.41
C GLY A 456 31.77 -3.09 1.14
N ALA A 457 31.03 -3.37 2.22
CA ALA A 457 29.69 -2.79 2.38
C ALA A 457 29.85 -1.41 3.08
N PRO A 458 29.32 -0.32 2.52
CA PRO A 458 29.55 1.01 3.06
C PRO A 458 28.69 1.24 4.29
N ASP A 459 29.31 1.16 5.47
CA ASP A 459 28.92 1.99 6.61
C ASP A 459 30.16 2.24 7.51
N ILE A 460 31.18 2.88 6.93
CA ILE A 460 32.46 3.19 7.60
C ILE A 460 32.54 4.68 7.99
N ASP A 461 31.42 5.32 8.29
CA ASP A 461 31.47 6.62 9.00
C ASP A 461 31.80 6.44 10.51
N ASN A 462 32.05 5.21 10.97
CA ASN A 462 32.31 4.89 12.39
C ASN A 462 33.60 4.09 12.69
N ALA A 463 34.54 3.91 11.74
CA ALA A 463 35.73 3.07 11.97
C ALA A 463 36.97 3.80 12.55
N MET A 464 36.83 4.97 13.16
CA MET A 464 37.89 5.56 13.98
C MET A 464 37.36 5.95 15.36
N ARG A 465 37.59 5.05 16.33
CA ARG A 465 37.00 5.13 17.68
C ARG A 465 37.90 5.79 18.71
N TRP A 466 39.17 6.03 18.41
CA TRP A 466 40.14 6.61 19.34
C TRP A 466 40.74 7.88 18.74
N VAL A 467 40.77 8.95 19.52
CA VAL A 467 41.28 10.26 19.10
C VAL A 467 42.34 10.73 20.09
N VAL A 468 43.42 11.30 19.57
CA VAL A 468 44.43 11.99 20.37
C VAL A 468 43.85 13.33 20.82
N VAL A 469 43.94 13.61 22.11
CA VAL A 469 43.61 14.91 22.68
C VAL A 469 44.87 15.43 23.38
N ALA A 470 45.39 16.54 22.87
CA ALA A 470 46.40 17.33 23.56
C ALA A 470 45.70 18.35 24.47
N GLU A 471 46.25 18.59 25.66
CA GLU A 471 45.88 19.76 26.48
C GLU A 471 46.56 21.00 25.89
N ASP A 472 45.81 22.07 25.65
CA ASP A 472 46.34 23.30 25.04
C ASP A 472 46.96 24.17 26.16
N ASP A 473 48.26 24.02 26.40
CA ASP A 473 49.04 24.83 27.34
C ASP A 473 50.41 25.23 26.74
N ASP A 474 51.02 26.29 27.29
CA ASP A 474 52.32 26.82 26.83
C ASP A 474 53.49 25.83 26.99
N ASN A 475 53.29 24.72 27.69
CA ASN A 475 54.30 23.69 27.98
C ASN A 475 54.13 22.41 27.14
N THR A 476 53.19 22.39 26.18
CA THR A 476 52.95 21.23 25.33
C THR A 476 54.01 21.09 24.24
N CYS A 477 54.61 19.90 24.13
CA CYS A 477 55.65 19.64 23.12
C CYS A 477 55.06 19.71 21.70
N ALA A 478 55.82 20.28 20.74
CA ALA A 478 55.38 20.42 19.35
C ALA A 478 54.85 19.10 18.73
N PRO A 479 55.49 17.93 18.93
CA PRO A 479 54.94 16.65 18.44
C PRO A 479 53.58 16.25 19.04
N CYS A 480 53.29 16.63 20.29
CA CYS A 480 51.97 16.38 20.90
C CYS A 480 50.91 17.31 20.30
N SER A 481 51.26 18.57 20.02
CA SER A 481 50.35 19.55 19.40
C SER A 481 50.02 19.17 17.96
N GLU A 482 51.03 18.77 17.17
CA GLU A 482 50.87 18.34 15.78
C GLU A 482 50.01 17.07 15.64
N ASN A 483 50.05 16.17 16.63
CA ASN A 483 49.27 14.94 16.60
C ASN A 483 47.87 15.09 17.22
N ASN A 484 47.49 16.30 17.68
CA ASN A 484 46.18 16.55 18.26
C ASN A 484 45.06 16.31 17.23
N GLY A 485 44.02 15.55 17.61
CA GLY A 485 42.94 15.17 16.71
C GLY A 485 43.26 13.99 15.79
N HIS A 486 44.46 13.41 15.83
CA HIS A 486 44.79 12.22 15.06
C HIS A 486 43.91 11.03 15.48
N LEU A 487 43.44 10.27 14.49
CA LEU A 487 42.43 9.24 14.66
C LEU A 487 43.03 7.84 14.48
N TYR A 488 42.70 6.93 15.39
CA TYR A 488 43.12 5.53 15.35
C TYR A 488 41.92 4.59 15.17
N ARG A 489 42.12 3.56 14.35
CA ARG A 489 41.11 2.55 14.04
C ARG A 489 40.73 1.73 15.27
N ASN A 490 41.72 1.33 16.08
CA ASN A 490 41.53 0.52 17.28
C ASN A 490 42.49 0.90 18.41
N ARG A 491 42.22 0.39 19.63
CA ARG A 491 42.99 0.67 20.86
C ARG A 491 44.43 0.19 20.76
N GLU A 492 44.64 -1.00 20.18
CA GLU A 492 45.97 -1.61 20.06
C GLU A 492 46.90 -0.76 19.21
N GLN A 493 46.39 -0.18 18.11
CA GLN A 493 47.16 0.73 17.26
C GLN A 493 47.52 2.01 18.00
N ALA A 494 46.57 2.62 18.71
CA ALA A 494 46.83 3.83 19.50
C ALA A 494 47.86 3.58 20.63
N TYR A 495 47.83 2.40 21.26
CA TYR A 495 48.68 2.09 22.41
C TYR A 495 50.12 1.73 22.02
N LYS A 496 50.40 1.50 20.73
CA LYS A 496 51.78 1.44 20.21
C LYS A 496 52.45 2.81 20.30
N ASP A 497 51.70 3.86 19.99
CA ASP A 497 52.19 5.24 19.96
C ASP A 497 52.02 5.94 21.33
N TYR A 498 51.07 5.47 22.15
CA TYR A 498 50.77 5.98 23.49
C TYR A 498 50.69 4.83 24.51
N PRO A 499 51.83 4.34 25.02
CA PRO A 499 51.88 3.23 25.97
C PRO A 499 51.07 3.56 27.22
N GLY A 500 50.06 2.75 27.56
CA GLY A 500 49.17 3.02 28.69
C GLY A 500 48.10 4.09 28.44
N GLY A 501 48.06 4.72 27.26
CA GLY A 501 47.06 5.71 26.84
C GLY A 501 47.43 7.18 27.09
N THR A 502 48.62 7.44 27.64
CA THR A 502 49.15 8.79 27.95
C THR A 502 50.64 8.84 27.65
N GLY A 503 51.13 9.97 27.15
CA GLY A 503 52.54 10.14 26.81
C GLY A 503 52.83 9.52 25.44
N TYR A 504 53.32 10.35 24.51
CA TYR A 504 53.62 9.94 23.15
C TYR A 504 55.05 9.43 23.03
N VAL A 505 55.25 8.27 22.39
CA VAL A 505 56.58 7.64 22.27
C VAL A 505 57.62 8.51 21.57
N HIS A 506 57.21 9.49 20.75
CA HIS A 506 58.10 10.40 20.03
C HIS A 506 58.09 11.84 20.58
N CYS A 507 57.57 12.08 21.79
CA CYS A 507 57.62 13.44 22.34
C CYS A 507 59.03 13.80 22.83
N VAL A 508 59.56 14.89 22.28
CA VAL A 508 60.89 15.44 22.60
C VAL A 508 60.84 16.39 23.80
N GLY A 509 59.63 16.77 24.27
CA GLY A 509 59.44 17.70 25.38
C GLY A 509 60.08 17.24 26.69
N ALA A 510 60.10 15.93 26.95
CA ALA A 510 60.71 15.35 28.15
C ALA A 510 62.23 15.64 28.24
N GLU A 511 62.91 15.79 27.09
CA GLU A 511 64.34 16.11 27.04
C GLU A 511 64.62 17.58 27.38
N HIS A 512 63.61 18.45 27.29
CA HIS A 512 63.68 19.88 27.56
C HIS A 512 62.99 20.28 28.89
N GLY A 513 62.59 19.32 29.72
CA GLY A 513 61.95 19.55 31.02
C GLY A 513 60.44 19.78 30.98
N ASN A 514 59.79 19.49 29.84
CA ASN A 514 58.34 19.61 29.66
C ASN A 514 57.66 18.23 29.68
N ASP A 515 56.57 18.09 30.44
CA ASP A 515 55.81 16.85 30.49
C ASP A 515 55.03 16.60 29.19
N CYS A 516 55.02 15.36 28.72
CA CYS A 516 54.32 14.96 27.49
C CYS A 516 52.81 14.79 27.77
N ARG A 517 52.01 15.84 27.58
CA ARG A 517 50.59 15.91 28.00
C ARG A 517 49.55 15.52 26.94
N CYS A 518 49.92 14.71 25.96
CA CYS A 518 48.96 14.14 25.00
C CYS A 518 48.46 12.75 25.43
N LYS A 519 47.14 12.52 25.29
CA LYS A 519 46.47 11.27 25.68
C LYS A 519 45.49 10.80 24.60
N VAL A 520 45.24 9.51 24.52
CA VAL A 520 44.27 8.95 23.57
C VAL A 520 43.00 8.58 24.31
N VAL A 521 41.87 9.13 23.87
CA VAL A 521 40.55 8.85 24.43
C VAL A 521 39.63 8.21 23.39
N LYS A 522 38.67 7.42 23.85
CA LYS A 522 37.63 6.86 22.99
C LYS A 522 36.68 7.99 22.58
N ARG A 523 36.52 8.24 21.28
CA ARG A 523 35.61 9.24 20.71
C ARG A 523 34.17 8.91 21.14
N ARG A 524 33.52 9.82 21.88
CA ARG A 524 32.09 9.74 22.17
C ARG A 524 31.31 10.24 20.95
N ALA A 525 30.18 9.60 20.62
CA ALA A 525 29.27 10.10 19.60
C ALA A 525 28.81 11.53 19.98
N PRO A 526 28.65 12.46 19.03
CA PRO A 526 28.23 13.82 19.34
C PRO A 526 26.87 13.78 20.06
N LYS A 527 26.82 14.33 21.28
CA LYS A 527 25.55 14.74 21.90
C LYS A 527 25.00 15.86 21.04
N GLY A 528 23.83 15.65 20.44
CA GLY A 528 23.10 16.74 19.77
C GLY A 528 22.86 17.87 20.76
N ASP A 529 23.12 19.09 20.31
CA ASP A 529 23.10 20.31 21.09
C ASP A 529 21.73 20.57 21.75
N GLU A 530 21.78 20.85 23.05
CA GLU A 530 20.76 21.60 23.77
C GLU A 530 20.85 23.07 23.32
N SER A 531 19.81 23.54 22.64
CA SER A 531 19.46 24.97 22.52
C SER A 531 17.97 25.11 22.37
#